data_AF-A0A136KQI8-F1
#
_entry.id   AF-A0A136KQI8-F1
#
_cell.length_a   1.000
_cell.length_b   1.000
_cell.length_c   1.000
_cell.angle_alpha   90.00
_cell.angle_beta   90.00
_cell.angle_gamma   90.00
#
_symmetry.space_group_name_H-M   'P 1'
#
loop_
_entity.id
_entity.type
_entity.pdbx_description
1 polymer ?
#
loop_
_entity_poly.entity_id
_entity_poly.type
_entity_poly.pdbx_seq_one_letter_code
_entity_poly.pdbx_strand_id
1 'polypeptide(L)'
;MYLSCSKKEHYIKDFAVIEDGKKKSIDIELMYENNKPVLRGLKLFSKPGRRMYKGIQELKPVLGGLGLSVVSTSKGVMTDKQARAAKIGGEILFQIW
;
A
#
# COMPACT_ATOMS: atom_id res chain seq x y z
N MET A 1 -2.02 4.95 -8.52
CA MET A 1 -1.73 3.50 -8.59
C MET A 1 -1.51 2.87 -7.22
N TYR A 2 -0.67 3.43 -6.33
CA TYR A 2 -0.53 2.92 -4.95
C TYR A 2 -1.79 3.18 -4.11
N LEU A 3 -2.34 4.39 -4.19
CA LEU A 3 -3.52 4.83 -3.45
C LEU A 3 -4.78 4.02 -3.78
N SER A 4 -4.89 3.48 -4.99
CA SER A 4 -6.02 2.62 -5.38
C SER A 4 -6.02 1.27 -4.65
N CYS A 5 -4.85 0.76 -4.25
CA CYS A 5 -4.80 -0.45 -3.41
C CYS A 5 -5.26 -0.16 -1.98
N SER A 6 -4.84 0.97 -1.43
CA SER A 6 -5.24 1.40 -0.07
C SER A 6 -6.72 1.78 0.02
N LYS A 7 -7.31 2.35 -1.05
CA LYS A 7 -8.76 2.61 -1.13
C LYS A 7 -9.58 1.31 -1.10
N LYS A 8 -9.13 0.27 -1.81
CA LYS A 8 -9.82 -1.04 -1.85
C LYS A 8 -9.85 -1.75 -0.50
N GLU A 9 -8.84 -1.53 0.34
CA GLU A 9 -8.70 -2.17 1.66
C GLU A 9 -9.23 -1.27 2.79
N HIS A 10 -10.02 -0.23 2.48
CA HIS A 10 -10.71 0.67 3.43
C HIS A 10 -9.78 1.52 4.33
N TYR A 11 -8.51 1.71 3.97
CA TYR A 11 -7.62 2.62 4.73
C TYR A 11 -7.76 4.09 4.30
N ILE A 12 -8.21 4.33 3.06
CA ILE A 12 -8.40 5.67 2.48
C ILE A 12 -9.85 5.74 1.99
N LYS A 13 -10.54 6.83 2.32
CA LYS A 13 -11.92 7.05 1.90
C LYS A 13 -11.98 7.45 0.43
N ASP A 14 -11.23 8.49 0.07
CA ASP A 14 -11.04 8.87 -1.33
C ASP A 14 -9.70 9.55 -1.58
N PHE A 15 -9.32 9.67 -2.85
CA PHE A 15 -8.21 10.50 -3.27
C PHE A 15 -8.57 11.22 -4.58
N ALA A 16 -8.25 12.51 -4.65
CA ALA A 16 -8.43 13.33 -5.83
C ALA A 16 -7.07 13.82 -6.34
N VAL A 17 -6.89 13.86 -7.66
CA VAL A 17 -5.72 14.48 -8.27
C VAL A 17 -6.15 15.86 -8.74
N ILE A 18 -5.57 16.89 -8.12
CA ILE A 18 -5.83 18.29 -8.47
C ILE A 18 -4.68 18.74 -9.37
N GLU A 19 -5.00 19.14 -10.60
CA GLU A 19 -4.03 19.73 -11.51
C GLU A 19 -4.17 21.25 -11.44
N ASP A 20 -3.24 21.89 -10.72
CA ASP A 20 -3.18 23.34 -10.62
C ASP A 20 -2.02 23.85 -11.49
N GLY A 21 -2.33 24.15 -12.75
CA GLY A 21 -1.37 24.56 -13.78
C GLY A 21 -0.31 23.49 -14.08
N LYS A 22 0.97 23.78 -13.80
CA LYS A 22 2.10 22.85 -14.04
C LYS A 22 2.36 21.87 -12.89
N LYS A 23 1.66 21.99 -11.76
CA LYS A 23 1.85 21.12 -10.59
C LYS A 23 0.65 20.20 -10.41
N LYS A 24 0.94 18.90 -10.23
CA LYS A 24 -0.06 17.90 -9.85
C LYS A 24 0.00 17.72 -8.34
N SER A 25 -1.10 18.00 -7.67
CA SER A 25 -1.30 17.77 -6.24
C SER A 25 -2.23 16.56 -6.04
N ILE A 26 -2.06 15.86 -4.92
CA ILE A 26 -2.90 14.71 -4.59
C ILE A 26 -3.54 15.00 -3.23
N ASP A 27 -4.85 15.16 -3.24
CA ASP A 27 -5.66 15.28 -2.03
C ASP A 27 -6.12 13.88 -1.62
N ILE A 28 -5.94 13.55 -0.34
CA ILE A 28 -6.25 12.23 0.21
C ILE A 28 -7.17 12.42 1.40
N GLU A 29 -8.37 11.85 1.33
CA GLU A 29 -9.30 11.80 2.44
C GLU A 29 -9.08 10.52 3.24
N LEU A 30 -8.59 10.67 4.47
CA LEU A 30 -8.33 9.56 5.38
C LEU A 30 -9.64 9.05 6.00
N MET A 31 -9.71 7.74 6.26
CA MET A 31 -10.85 7.14 6.95
C MET A 31 -10.68 7.21 8.47
N TYR A 32 -11.75 7.59 9.17
CA TYR A 32 -11.83 7.65 10.62
C TYR A 32 -13.01 6.82 11.12
N GLU A 33 -12.80 6.06 12.20
CA GLU A 33 -13.83 5.26 12.87
C GLU A 33 -13.78 5.56 14.37
N ASN A 34 -14.92 5.90 14.98
CA ASN A 34 -15.01 6.28 16.40
C ASN A 34 -14.00 7.38 16.82
N ASN A 35 -13.84 8.41 15.98
CA ASN A 35 -12.86 9.49 16.16
C ASN A 35 -11.38 9.04 16.18
N LYS A 36 -11.08 7.80 15.75
CA LYS A 36 -9.71 7.29 15.61
C LYS A 36 -9.39 7.06 14.13
N PRO A 37 -8.18 7.40 13.66
CA PRO A 37 -7.80 7.12 12.29
C PRO A 37 -7.72 5.59 12.08
N VAL A 38 -8.28 5.11 10.97
CA VAL A 38 -8.18 3.70 10.57
C VAL A 38 -6.73 3.36 10.20
N LEU A 39 -6.03 4.31 9.59
CA LEU A 39 -4.59 4.25 9.33
C LEU A 39 -3.83 4.66 10.60
N ARG A 40 -3.26 3.69 11.31
CA ARG A 40 -2.49 3.90 12.55
C ARG A 40 -1.00 4.06 12.29
N GLY A 41 -0.49 3.45 11.23
CA GLY A 41 0.92 3.46 10.91
C GLY A 41 1.19 3.20 9.44
N LEU A 42 2.26 3.83 8.95
CA LEU A 42 2.81 3.60 7.62
C LEU A 42 4.32 3.42 7.74
N LYS A 43 4.86 2.39 7.09
CA LYS A 43 6.29 2.13 7.03
C LYS A 43 6.74 1.87 5.60
N LEU A 44 7.62 2.72 5.11
CA LEU A 44 8.30 2.55 3.82
C LEU A 44 9.44 1.53 3.97
N PHE A 45 9.39 0.45 3.21
CA PHE A 45 10.38 -0.62 3.22
C PHE A 45 11.41 -0.46 2.11
N SER A 46 10.96 -0.33 0.87
CA SER A 46 11.86 -0.10 -0.25
C SER A 46 12.15 1.40 -0.39
N LYS A 47 13.43 1.75 -0.34
CA LYS A 47 13.93 3.11 -0.52
C LYS A 47 15.00 3.11 -1.62
N PRO A 48 15.27 4.24 -2.30
CA PRO A 48 16.27 4.28 -3.38
C PRO A 48 17.64 3.71 -2.97
N GLY A 49 18.08 3.95 -1.73
CA GLY A 49 19.33 3.42 -1.20
C GLY A 49 19.29 1.95 -0.72
N ARG A 50 18.11 1.35 -0.59
CA ARG A 50 17.95 -0.07 -0.25
C ARG A 50 16.62 -0.61 -0.76
N ARG A 51 16.70 -1.34 -1.87
CA ARG A 51 15.56 -2.06 -2.45
C ARG A 51 15.33 -3.36 -1.69
N MET A 52 14.07 -3.62 -1.33
CA MET A 52 13.69 -4.80 -0.57
C MET A 52 12.82 -5.70 -1.43
N TYR A 53 13.40 -6.78 -1.93
CA TYR A 53 12.68 -7.81 -2.68
C TYR A 53 12.42 -9.02 -1.78
N LYS A 54 11.24 -9.63 -1.94
CA LYS A 54 10.86 -10.84 -1.24
C LYS A 54 10.26 -11.85 -2.19
N GLY A 55 10.68 -13.11 -2.03
CA GLY A 55 10.02 -14.25 -2.66
C GLY A 55 8.65 -14.49 -2.05
N ILE A 56 7.81 -15.28 -2.74
CA ILE A 56 6.47 -15.58 -2.26
C ILE A 56 6.43 -16.19 -0.85
N GLN A 57 7.36 -17.10 -0.54
CA GLN A 57 7.41 -17.77 0.75
C GLN A 57 7.72 -16.79 1.90
N GLU A 58 8.31 -15.63 1.58
CA GLU A 58 8.69 -14.61 2.56
C GLU A 58 7.64 -13.50 2.69
N LEU A 59 6.62 -13.48 1.82
CA LEU A 59 5.47 -12.58 1.91
C LEU A 59 4.55 -13.05 3.03
N LYS A 60 4.77 -12.51 4.24
CA LYS A 60 3.94 -12.77 5.43
C LYS A 60 2.89 -11.67 5.62
N PRO A 61 1.72 -11.99 6.22
CA PRO A 61 0.73 -10.98 6.58
C PRO A 61 1.32 -9.95 7.56
N VAL A 62 0.92 -8.69 7.42
CA VAL A 62 1.28 -7.62 8.37
C VAL A 62 0.37 -7.71 9.59
N LEU A 63 0.95 -7.66 10.80
CA LEU A 63 0.22 -7.76 12.08
C LEU A 63 -0.83 -8.89 12.11
N GLY A 64 -0.47 -10.08 11.62
CA GLY A 64 -1.38 -11.24 11.61
C GLY A 64 -2.58 -11.10 10.66
N GLY A 65 -2.56 -10.13 9.73
CA GLY A 65 -3.64 -9.89 8.76
C GLY A 65 -4.44 -8.61 9.01
N LEU A 66 -4.13 -7.88 10.08
CA LEU A 66 -4.72 -6.57 10.39
C LEU A 66 -4.11 -5.41 9.60
N GLY A 67 -2.95 -5.64 8.99
CA GLY A 67 -2.30 -4.68 8.10
C GLY A 67 -2.22 -5.17 6.66
N LEU A 68 -1.74 -4.28 5.80
CA LEU A 68 -1.56 -4.50 4.38
C LEU A 68 -0.10 -4.26 3.99
N SER A 69 0.49 -5.14 3.17
CA SER A 69 1.71 -4.78 2.43
C SER A 69 1.37 -4.50 0.98
N VAL A 70 1.90 -3.41 0.44
CA VAL A 70 1.85 -3.10 -0.99
C VAL A 70 3.14 -3.56 -1.64
N VAL A 71 2.99 -4.44 -2.63
CA VAL A 71 4.09 -5.12 -3.31
C VAL A 71 4.07 -4.78 -4.80
N SER A 72 5.21 -4.37 -5.33
CA SER A 72 5.41 -4.24 -6.77
C SER A 72 5.85 -5.59 -7.34
N THR A 73 5.04 -6.15 -8.22
CA THR A 73 5.32 -7.43 -8.87
C THR A 73 5.47 -7.25 -10.39
N SER A 74 5.89 -8.30 -11.09
CA SER A 74 5.96 -8.30 -12.56
C SER A 74 4.60 -8.11 -13.25
N LYS A 75 3.49 -8.36 -12.55
CA LYS A 75 2.12 -8.14 -13.04
C LYS A 75 1.52 -6.81 -12.56
N GLY A 76 2.35 -5.92 -12.01
CA GLY A 76 1.95 -4.64 -11.47
C GLY A 76 1.91 -4.61 -9.94
N VAL A 77 1.40 -3.50 -9.42
CA VAL A 77 1.33 -3.22 -7.98
C VAL A 77 0.06 -3.85 -7.41
N MET A 78 0.22 -4.64 -6.35
CA MET A 78 -0.88 -5.36 -5.70
C MET A 78 -0.63 -5.54 -4.20
N THR A 79 -1.63 -6.07 -3.50
CA THR A 79 -1.53 -6.35 -2.06
C THR A 79 -0.80 -7.68 -1.81
N ASP A 80 -0.27 -7.89 -0.60
CA ASP A 80 0.34 -9.18 -0.23
C ASP A 80 -0.62 -10.36 -0.32
N LYS A 81 -1.91 -10.14 -0.05
CA LYS A 81 -2.95 -11.16 -0.23
C LYS A 81 -3.07 -11.54 -1.71
N GLN A 82 -3.13 -10.55 -2.60
CA GLN A 82 -3.21 -10.77 -4.05
C GLN A 82 -1.93 -11.40 -4.60
N ALA A 83 -0.75 -10.95 -4.16
CA ALA A 83 0.53 -11.50 -4.59
C ALA A 83 0.69 -12.97 -4.21
N ARG A 84 0.26 -13.35 -2.99
CA ARG A 84 0.23 -14.74 -2.53
C ARG A 84 -0.74 -15.59 -3.34
N ALA A 85 -1.95 -15.08 -3.60
CA ALA A 85 -2.94 -15.78 -4.43
C ALA A 85 -2.44 -16.00 -5.87
N ALA A 86 -1.78 -14.99 -6.45
CA ALA A 86 -1.20 -15.06 -7.79
C ALA A 86 0.10 -15.87 -7.88
N LYS A 87 0.61 -16.34 -6.74
CA LYS A 87 1.88 -17.06 -6.59
C LYS A 87 3.14 -16.29 -7.02
N ILE A 88 3.17 -14.97 -6.82
CA ILE A 88 4.24 -14.09 -7.33
C ILE A 88 4.89 -13.30 -6.19
N GLY A 89 6.22 -13.19 -6.23
CA GLY A 89 7.02 -12.33 -5.34
C GLY A 89 7.24 -10.92 -5.92
N GLY A 90 7.97 -10.08 -5.20
CA GLY A 90 8.24 -8.72 -5.69
C GLY A 90 8.94 -7.80 -4.71
N GLU A 91 8.97 -6.52 -5.06
CA GLU A 91 9.52 -5.45 -4.22
C GLU A 91 8.48 -5.01 -3.18
N ILE A 92 8.83 -5.03 -1.90
CA ILE A 92 7.96 -4.50 -0.84
C ILE A 92 8.16 -3.01 -0.75
N LEU A 93 7.15 -2.26 -1.17
CA LEU A 93 7.22 -0.81 -1.18
C LEU A 93 6.96 -0.24 0.21
N PHE A 94 5.79 -0.54 0.77
CA PHE A 94 5.39 -0.06 2.08
C PHE A 94 4.34 -0.96 2.72
N GLN A 95 4.20 -0.78 4.03
CA GLN A 95 3.18 -1.45 4.84
C GLN A 95 2.33 -0.41 5.55
N ILE A 96 1.05 -0.72 5.71
CA ILE A 96 0.05 0.09 6.41
C ILE A 96 -0.63 -0.78 7.45
N TRP A 97 -0.94 -0.22 8.62
CA TRP A 97 -1.75 -0.85 9.67
C TRP A 97 -2.39 0.21 10.58
#